data_AF-A0A2M7BD08-F1
#
_entry.id   AF-A0A2M7BD08-F1
#
_cell.length_a   1.000
_cell.length_b   1.000
_cell.length_c   1.000
_cell.angle_alpha   90.00
_cell.angle_beta   90.00
_cell.angle_gamma   90.00
#
_symmetry.space_group_name_H-M   'P 1'
#
loop_
_entity.id
_entity.type
_entity.pdbx_description
1 polymer ?
#
loop_
_entity_poly.entity_id
_entity_poly.type
_entity_poly.pdbx_seq_one_letter_code
_entity_poly.pdbx_strand_id
1 'polypeptide(L)'
;MNGDYISTTVIRQRGQLTLPKKLRTENSWLAEGMVVAVLSSVQKEVKIIPYKESSKKTDWKDIWEKIKLSRTFLGQRGNLSQFVVEDRSAH
;
A
#
# COMPACT_ATOMS: atom_id res chain seq x y z
N MET A 1 4.02 -16.50 27.71
CA MET A 1 3.08 -16.14 26.63
C MET A 1 1.92 -15.42 27.31
N ASN A 2 1.85 -14.10 27.23
CA ASN A 2 0.72 -13.34 27.79
C ASN A 2 -0.17 -12.88 26.63
N GLY A 3 -1.07 -13.76 26.22
CA GLY A 3 -2.19 -13.42 25.35
C GLY A 3 -3.40 -14.15 25.89
N ASP A 4 -4.45 -13.40 26.22
CA ASP A 4 -5.68 -14.00 26.71
C ASP A 4 -6.29 -14.87 25.60
N TYR A 5 -6.79 -16.05 25.96
CA TYR A 5 -7.54 -16.88 25.03
C TYR A 5 -8.91 -16.24 24.79
N ILE A 6 -9.15 -15.75 23.57
CA ILE A 6 -10.36 -14.99 23.24
C ILE A 6 -11.44 -15.86 22.59
N SER A 7 -11.07 -16.79 21.71
CA SER A 7 -12.03 -17.61 20.95
C SER A 7 -11.36 -18.77 20.21
N THR A 8 -12.14 -19.78 19.80
CA THR A 8 -11.76 -20.78 18.79
C THR A 8 -12.68 -20.68 17.59
N THR A 9 -12.11 -20.73 16.39
CA THR A 9 -12.84 -20.68 15.12
C THR A 9 -12.33 -21.77 14.19
N VAL A 10 -13.18 -22.15 13.23
CA VAL A 10 -12.81 -23.08 12.15
C VAL A 10 -12.36 -22.28 10.93
N ILE A 11 -11.35 -22.81 10.22
CA ILE A 11 -10.94 -22.30 8.91
C ILE A 11 -11.99 -22.76 7.88
N ARG A 12 -12.60 -21.81 7.19
CA ARG A 12 -13.62 -22.05 6.17
C ARG A 12 -12.96 -22.38 4.81
N GLN A 13 -13.79 -22.60 3.80
CA GLN A 13 -13.31 -22.81 2.43
C GLN A 13 -12.34 -21.71 1.99
N ARG A 14 -11.34 -22.09 1.19
CA ARG A 14 -10.28 -21.21 0.69
C ARG A 14 -9.39 -20.58 1.79
N GLY A 15 -9.31 -21.19 2.96
CA GLY A 15 -8.42 -20.72 4.03
C GLY A 15 -8.91 -19.47 4.76
N GLN A 16 -10.20 -19.13 4.65
CA GLN A 16 -10.77 -17.95 5.29
C GLN A 16 -10.99 -18.16 6.79
N LEU A 17 -10.62 -17.16 7.59
CA LEU A 17 -10.83 -17.15 9.05
C LEU A 17 -11.71 -15.95 9.43
N THR A 18 -12.76 -16.20 10.21
CA THR A 18 -13.64 -15.14 10.71
C THR A 18 -13.15 -14.64 12.06
N LEU A 19 -12.85 -13.34 12.14
CA LEU A 19 -12.46 -12.72 13.40
C LEU A 19 -13.69 -12.40 14.26
N PRO A 20 -13.71 -12.84 15.54
CA PRO A 20 -14.77 -12.50 16.49
C PRO A 20 -15.04 -11.00 16.56
N LYS A 21 -16.32 -10.62 16.74
CA LYS A 21 -16.74 -9.21 16.82
C LYS A 21 -15.95 -8.42 17.87
N LYS A 22 -15.70 -9.02 19.04
CA LYS A 22 -14.95 -8.42 20.15
C LYS A 22 -13.55 -7.93 19.72
N LEU A 23 -12.81 -8.77 18.99
CA LEU A 23 -11.48 -8.41 18.48
C LEU A 23 -11.54 -7.24 17.51
N ARG A 24 -12.56 -7.21 16.63
CA ARG A 24 -12.74 -6.13 15.64
C ARG A 24 -13.17 -4.80 16.27
N THR A 25 -13.97 -4.84 17.34
CA THR A 25 -14.40 -3.62 18.04
C THR A 25 -13.28 -2.98 18.84
N GLU A 26 -12.36 -3.77 19.37
CA GLU A 26 -11.20 -3.29 20.14
C GLU A 26 -10.04 -2.83 19.24
N ASN A 27 -10.02 -3.25 17.97
CA ASN A 27 -8.92 -3.00 17.04
C ASN A 27 -9.43 -2.46 15.70
N SER A 28 -9.36 -1.14 15.51
CA SER A 28 -9.84 -0.48 14.28
C SER A 28 -9.18 -0.97 12.99
N TRP A 29 -7.94 -1.46 13.05
CA TRP A 29 -7.21 -2.03 11.92
C TRP A 29 -7.67 -3.44 11.52
N LEU A 30 -8.58 -4.05 12.28
CA LEU A 30 -9.28 -5.30 11.94
C LEU A 30 -10.67 -5.05 11.34
N ALA A 31 -10.98 -3.80 10.97
CA ALA A 31 -12.22 -3.47 10.27
C ALA A 31 -12.29 -4.12 8.88
N GLU A 32 -13.51 -4.21 8.35
CA GLU A 32 -13.74 -4.74 7.01
C GLU A 32 -13.05 -3.88 5.94
N GLY A 33 -12.42 -4.53 4.96
CA GLY A 33 -11.67 -3.85 3.89
C GLY A 33 -10.25 -3.40 4.27
N MET A 34 -9.81 -3.60 5.52
CA MET A 34 -8.46 -3.22 5.94
C MET A 34 -7.40 -4.22 5.45
N VAL A 35 -6.24 -3.69 5.03
CA VAL A 35 -5.07 -4.49 4.68
C VAL A 35 -4.31 -4.87 5.95
N VAL A 36 -3.93 -6.15 6.05
CA VAL A 36 -3.18 -6.70 7.18
C VAL A 36 -1.93 -7.43 6.69
N ALA A 37 -0.89 -7.47 7.53
CA ALA A 37 0.27 -8.32 7.26
C ALA A 37 0.12 -9.64 8.02
N VAL A 38 0.48 -10.74 7.37
CA VAL A 38 0.47 -12.09 7.94
C VAL A 38 1.90 -12.58 8.04
N LEU A 39 2.36 -12.83 9.26
CA LEU A 39 3.72 -13.30 9.55
C LEU A 39 3.68 -14.74 10.06
N SER A 40 4.48 -15.61 9.47
CA SER A 40 4.74 -16.95 9.99
C SER A 40 5.92 -16.94 10.95
N SER A 41 5.75 -17.50 12.15
CA SER A 41 6.81 -17.71 13.13
C SER A 41 7.42 -19.11 13.02
N VAL A 42 8.68 -19.24 13.44
CA VAL A 42 9.38 -20.54 13.59
C VAL A 42 8.62 -21.48 14.55
N GLN A 43 7.86 -20.91 15.48
CA GLN A 43 7.06 -21.64 16.48
C GLN A 43 5.72 -22.18 15.92
N LYS A 44 5.55 -22.23 14.59
CA LYS A 44 4.28 -22.60 13.91
C LYS A 44 3.11 -21.70 14.29
N GLU A 45 3.39 -20.49 14.71
CA GLU A 45 2.39 -19.46 14.97
C GLU A 45 2.21 -18.58 13.74
N VAL A 46 0.98 -18.14 13.49
CA VAL A 46 0.68 -17.11 12.51
C VAL A 46 0.27 -15.85 13.27
N LYS A 47 0.95 -14.74 13.00
CA LYS A 47 0.63 -13.43 13.59
C LYS A 47 0.03 -12.53 12.54
N ILE A 48 -1.14 -11.98 12.83
CA ILE A 48 -1.79 -10.94 12.03
C ILE A 48 -1.47 -9.61 12.70
N ILE A 49 -0.89 -8.68 11.95
CA ILE A 49 -0.54 -7.35 12.44
C ILE A 49 -1.11 -6.28 11.50
N PRO A 50 -1.31 -5.03 11.98
CA PRO A 50 -1.66 -3.93 11.09
C PRO A 50 -0.63 -3.83 9.97
N TYR A 51 -1.09 -3.68 8.72
CA TYR A 51 -0.19 -3.39 7.62
C TYR A 51 0.37 -1.98 7.83
N LYS A 52 1.59 -1.92 8.37
CA LYS A 52 2.41 -0.72 8.28
C LYS A 52 3.11 -0.83 6.95
N GLU A 53 2.62 -0.10 5.96
CA GLU A 53 3.43 0.23 4.80
C GLU A 53 4.76 0.69 5.37
N SER A 54 5.85 -0.03 5.09
CA SER A 54 7.18 0.53 5.31
C SER A 54 7.08 1.84 4.57
N SER A 55 7.04 2.95 5.30
CA SER A 55 7.03 4.27 4.71
C SER A 55 8.40 4.40 4.08
N LYS A 56 8.55 3.83 2.87
CA LYS A 56 9.38 4.39 1.84
C LYS A 56 8.80 5.77 1.69
N LYS A 57 9.28 6.70 2.54
CA LYS A 57 9.01 8.11 2.44
C LYS A 57 9.24 8.40 0.99
N THR A 58 8.16 8.69 0.28
CA THR A 58 8.23 9.03 -1.13
C THR A 58 9.28 10.11 -1.25
N ASP A 59 10.39 9.81 -1.91
CA ASP A 59 11.46 10.77 -2.10
C ASP A 59 11.00 11.76 -3.16
N TRP A 60 10.30 12.79 -2.68
CA TRP A 60 9.79 13.86 -3.53
C TRP A 60 10.91 14.56 -4.29
N LYS A 61 12.14 14.56 -3.75
CA LYS A 61 13.29 15.14 -4.44
C LYS A 61 13.66 14.30 -5.65
N ASP A 62 13.79 12.98 -5.50
CA ASP A 62 14.05 12.06 -6.62
C ASP A 62 12.97 12.15 -7.71
N ILE A 63 11.70 12.24 -7.31
CA ILE A 63 10.59 12.41 -8.27
C ILE A 63 10.73 13.72 -9.05
N TRP A 64 10.98 14.85 -8.37
CA TRP A 64 11.14 16.14 -9.04
C TRP A 64 12.37 16.19 -9.94
N GLU A 65 13.49 15.57 -9.54
CA GLU A 65 14.69 15.47 -10.37
C GLU A 65 14.43 14.64 -11.62
N LYS A 66 13.73 13.51 -11.51
CA LYS A 66 13.32 12.70 -12.67
C LYS A 66 12.41 13.46 -13.61
N ILE A 67 11.41 14.18 -13.09
CA ILE A 67 10.53 15.05 -13.91
C ILE A 67 11.36 16.10 -14.65
N LYS A 68 12.30 16.76 -13.95
CA LYS A 68 13.17 17.77 -14.57
C LYS A 68 14.03 17.16 -15.67
N LEU A 69 14.65 16.01 -15.42
CA LEU A 69 15.46 15.28 -16.39
C LEU A 69 14.61 14.91 -17.62
N SER A 70 13.42 14.35 -17.42
CA SER A 70 12.49 14.02 -18.51
C SER A 70 12.19 15.22 -19.42
N ARG A 71 12.07 16.43 -18.86
CA ARG A 71 11.82 17.68 -19.61
C ARG A 71 13.05 18.19 -20.37
N THR A 72 14.25 17.75 -20.01
CA THR A 72 15.50 18.15 -20.71
C THR A 72 15.77 17.33 -21.98
N PHE A 73 15.14 16.17 -22.14
CA PHE A 73 15.26 15.40 -23.38
C PHE A 73 14.44 16.07 -24.49
N LEU A 74 15.13 16.82 -25.35
CA LEU A 74 14.60 17.31 -26.61
C LEU A 74 14.63 16.16 -27.63
N GLY A 75 13.49 15.87 -28.27
CA GLY A 75 13.45 14.89 -29.36
C GLY A 75 14.21 15.41 -30.58
N GLN A 76 14.71 14.52 -31.44
CA GLN A 76 15.45 14.88 -32.67
C GLN A 76 14.72 15.86 -33.60
N ARG A 77 13.39 15.98 -33.48
CA ARG A 77 12.53 16.84 -34.30
C ARG A 77 11.75 17.90 -33.52
N GLY A 78 11.95 18.04 -32.21
CA GLY A 78 11.29 19.09 -31.41
C GLY A 78 10.93 18.72 -29.97
N ASN A 79 10.34 19.67 -29.24
CA ASN A 79 9.90 19.53 -27.86
C ASN A 79 8.37 19.32 -27.80
N LEU A 80 7.92 18.18 -27.28
CA LEU A 80 6.49 17.87 -27.13
C LEU A 80 5.76 18.90 -26.26
N SER A 81 6.43 19.44 -25.24
CA SER A 81 5.85 20.48 -24.38
C SER A 81 5.57 21.76 -25.15
N GLN A 82 6.46 22.10 -26.10
CA GLN A 82 6.31 23.28 -26.93
C GLN A 82 5.19 23.08 -27.97
N PHE A 83 5.11 21.91 -28.60
CA PHE A 83 4.02 21.55 -29.50
C PHE A 83 2.65 21.68 -28.83
N VAL A 84 2.49 21.19 -27.60
CA VAL A 84 1.22 21.28 -26.85
C VAL A 84 0.86 22.74 -26.49
N VAL A 85 1.86 23.58 -26.20
CA VAL A 85 1.63 25.00 -25.91
C VAL A 85 1.22 25.75 -27.18
N GLU A 86 1.92 25.51 -28.29
CA GLU A 86 1.61 26.10 -29.59
C GLU A 86 0.20 25.72 -30.05
N ASP A 87 -0.15 24.43 -29.98
CA ASP A 87 -1.48 23.89 -30.30
C ASP A 87 -2.59 24.55 -29.48
N ARG A 88 -2.37 24.73 -28.16
CA ARG A 88 -3.34 25.39 -27.28
C ARG A 88 -3.44 26.91 -27.45
N SER A 89 -2.39 27.56 -27.94
CA SER A 89 -2.39 29.00 -28.20
C SER A 89 -3.01 29.38 -29.55
N ALA A 90 -3.15 28.39 -30.45
CA ALA A 90 -3.72 28.56 -31.79
C ALA A 90 -5.24 28.36 -31.84
N HIS A 91 -5.89 28.03 -30.71
CA HIS A 91 -7.34 27.90 -30.54
C HIS A 91 -7.90 29.01 -29.67
#